data_AF-A0A6H1UIC1-F1
#
_entry.id   AF-A0A6H1UIC1-F1
#
_cell.length_a   1.000
_cell.length_b   1.000
_cell.length_c   1.000
_cell.angle_alpha   90.00
_cell.angle_beta   90.00
_cell.angle_gamma   90.00
#
_symmetry.space_group_name_H-M   'P 1'
#
loop_
_entity.id
_entity.type
_entity.pdbx_description
1 polymer ?
#
loop_
_entity_poly.entity_id
_entity_poly.type
_entity_poly.pdbx_seq_one_letter_code
_entity_poly.pdbx_strand_id
1 'polypeptide(L)'
;MTDADEMAFWHKVIRKHFGKSPISIPTDFTIRFAEKIQESTAVIVTAAESSTDPKWLVGTQISDYERKEFMYRDCKIWYQANRKNTGLQFVDKNSNSKFSRILTRMANTYRHHIEHLTEIYELDD
;
A
#
# COMPACT_ATOMS: atom_id res chain seq x y z
N MET A 1 4.61 -22.54 3.92
CA MET A 1 3.45 -21.78 4.43
C MET A 1 2.22 -22.56 4.08
N THR A 2 1.32 -22.83 5.02
CA THR A 2 0.05 -23.50 4.72
C THR A 2 -0.98 -22.49 4.19
N ASP A 3 -2.03 -22.95 3.50
CA ASP A 3 -3.14 -22.09 3.04
C ASP A 3 -3.80 -21.32 4.20
N ALA A 4 -3.81 -21.92 5.39
CA ALA A 4 -4.34 -21.30 6.60
C ALA A 4 -3.44 -20.16 7.11
N ASP A 5 -2.12 -20.35 7.07
CA ASP A 5 -1.14 -19.32 7.44
C ASP A 5 -1.20 -18.13 6.47
N GLU A 6 -1.32 -18.41 5.18
CA GLU A 6 -1.45 -17.40 4.14
C GLU A 6 -2.74 -16.59 4.32
N MET A 7 -3.86 -17.27 4.57
CA MET A 7 -5.14 -16.61 4.83
C MET A 7 -5.09 -15.72 6.07
N ALA A 8 -4.49 -16.21 7.16
CA ALA A 8 -4.32 -15.45 8.39
C ALA A 8 -3.44 -14.21 8.18
N PHE A 9 -2.36 -14.35 7.39
CA PHE A 9 -1.47 -13.26 7.02
C PHE A 9 -2.23 -12.15 6.28
N TRP A 10 -2.94 -12.47 5.20
CA TRP A 10 -3.67 -11.46 4.43
C TRP A 10 -4.81 -10.83 5.21
N HIS A 11 -5.51 -11.60 6.04
CA HIS A 11 -6.52 -11.03 6.96
C HIS A 11 -5.91 -10.01 7.90
N LYS A 12 -4.72 -10.27 8.44
CA LYS A 12 -4.01 -9.32 9.31
C LYS A 12 -3.64 -8.04 8.56
N VAL A 13 -3.10 -8.16 7.35
CA VAL A 13 -2.76 -7.00 6.49
C VAL A 13 -4.02 -6.18 6.19
N ILE A 14 -5.10 -6.82 5.74
CA ILE A 14 -6.35 -6.15 5.41
C ILE A 14 -6.94 -5.45 6.64
N ARG A 15 -6.97 -6.12 7.80
CA ARG A 15 -7.52 -5.52 9.02
C ARG A 15 -6.73 -4.31 9.50
N LYS A 16 -5.42 -4.29 9.27
CA LYS A 16 -4.57 -3.14 9.60
C LYS A 16 -4.97 -1.88 8.82
N HIS A 17 -5.45 -2.03 7.59
CA HIS A 17 -5.74 -0.90 6.70
C HIS A 17 -7.23 -0.57 6.58
N PHE A 18 -8.10 -1.58 6.63
CA PHE A 18 -9.53 -1.43 6.34
C PHE A 18 -10.43 -1.73 7.55
N GLY A 19 -9.83 -2.08 8.71
CA GLY A 19 -10.57 -2.40 9.93
C GLY A 19 -11.07 -3.85 10.01
N LYS A 20 -11.88 -4.12 11.02
CA LYS A 20 -12.39 -5.48 11.30
C LYS A 20 -13.49 -5.87 10.30
N SER A 21 -13.73 -7.17 10.16
CA SER A 21 -14.88 -7.70 9.42
C SER A 21 -16.17 -7.48 10.22
N PRO A 22 -17.29 -7.05 9.59
CA PRO A 22 -17.41 -6.68 8.18
C PRO A 22 -16.69 -5.35 7.87
N ILE A 23 -15.93 -5.35 6.79
CA ILE A 23 -15.08 -4.24 6.35
C ILE A 23 -15.96 -3.12 5.81
N SER A 24 -15.75 -1.92 6.33
CA SER A 24 -16.35 -0.68 5.82
C SER A 24 -15.26 0.21 5.25
N ILE A 25 -15.34 0.50 3.96
CA ILE A 25 -14.36 1.35 3.27
C ILE A 25 -15.01 2.70 2.99
N PRO A 26 -14.55 3.80 3.63
CA PRO A 26 -15.03 5.14 3.32
C PRO A 26 -14.84 5.50 1.85
N THR A 27 -15.76 6.29 1.29
CA THR A 27 -15.72 6.72 -0.12
C THR A 27 -14.43 7.47 -0.48
N ASP A 28 -13.88 8.23 0.46
CA ASP A 28 -12.68 9.05 0.33
C ASP A 28 -11.40 8.34 0.80
N PHE A 29 -11.47 7.04 1.14
CA PHE A 29 -10.33 6.28 1.67
C PHE A 29 -9.07 6.42 0.80
N THR A 30 -9.19 6.27 -0.53
CA THR A 30 -8.00 6.35 -1.41
C THR A 30 -7.43 7.75 -1.50
N ILE A 31 -8.25 8.79 -1.29
CA ILE A 31 -7.81 10.19 -1.31
C ILE A 31 -6.95 10.42 -0.05
N ARG A 32 -7.51 10.16 1.14
CA ARG A 32 -6.77 10.31 2.41
C ARG A 32 -5.51 9.44 2.46
N PHE A 33 -5.58 8.26 1.86
CA PHE A 33 -4.42 7.39 1.76
C PHE A 33 -3.31 8.03 0.92
N ALA A 34 -3.64 8.57 -0.26
CA ALA A 34 -2.67 9.22 -1.12
C ALA A 34 -2.09 10.48 -0.48
N GLU A 35 -2.93 11.33 0.14
CA GLU A 35 -2.51 12.51 0.89
C GLU A 35 -1.48 12.15 1.97
N LYS A 36 -1.73 11.08 2.74
CA LYS A 36 -0.79 10.61 3.78
C LYS A 36 0.56 10.18 3.20
N ILE A 37 0.57 9.51 2.05
CA ILE A 37 1.84 9.12 1.41
C ILE A 37 2.57 10.35 0.88
N GLN A 38 1.84 11.30 0.29
CA GLN A 38 2.41 12.57 -0.16
C GLN A 38 3.03 13.37 1.00
N GLU A 39 2.34 13.47 2.15
CA GLU A 39 2.86 14.11 3.36
C GLU A 39 4.13 13.41 3.86
N SER A 40 4.12 12.07 3.94
CA SER A 40 5.28 11.28 4.35
C SER A 40 6.48 11.48 3.42
N THR A 41 6.23 11.53 2.10
CA THR A 41 7.25 11.78 1.09
C THR A 41 7.82 13.19 1.23
N ALA A 42 6.97 14.20 1.43
CA ALA A 42 7.41 15.58 1.63
C ALA A 42 8.34 15.72 2.85
N VAL A 43 8.00 15.07 3.97
CA VAL A 43 8.84 15.05 5.17
C VAL A 43 10.23 14.46 4.88
N ILE A 44 10.30 13.37 4.12
CA ILE A 44 11.57 12.74 3.75
C ILE A 44 12.39 13.63 2.80
N VAL A 45 11.74 14.29 1.84
CA VAL A 45 12.42 15.25 0.95
C VAL A 45 13.02 16.40 1.75
N THR A 46 12.25 17.03 2.64
CA THR A 46 12.77 18.10 3.50
C THR A 46 13.90 17.63 4.40
N ALA A 47 13.81 16.41 4.96
CA ALA A 47 14.89 15.85 5.77
C ALA A 47 16.15 15.60 4.92
N ALA A 48 15.99 15.09 3.70
CA ALA A 48 17.08 14.84 2.77
C ALA A 48 17.79 16.14 2.35
N GLU A 49 17.06 17.22 2.08
CA GLU A 49 17.61 18.55 1.77
C GLU A 49 18.54 19.10 2.88
N SER A 50 18.34 18.66 4.13
CA SER A 50 19.16 19.03 5.28
C SER A 50 20.19 17.96 5.70
N SER A 51 20.24 16.83 4.99
CA SER A 51 21.08 15.68 5.34
C SER A 51 22.47 15.77 4.71
N THR A 52 23.48 15.23 5.40
CA THR A 52 24.82 15.00 4.81
C THR A 52 24.82 13.83 3.82
N ASP A 53 23.82 12.95 3.90
CA ASP A 53 23.62 11.83 2.97
C ASP A 53 22.13 11.72 2.58
N PRO A 54 21.65 12.55 1.65
CA PRO A 54 20.28 12.53 1.17
C PRO A 54 19.92 11.22 0.45
N LYS A 55 20.86 10.65 -0.31
CA LYS A 55 20.63 9.45 -1.13
C LYS A 55 20.32 8.24 -0.25
N TRP A 56 21.06 8.05 0.85
CA TRP A 56 20.77 6.95 1.78
C TRP A 56 19.38 7.07 2.44
N LEU A 57 19.01 8.28 2.87
CA LEU A 57 17.72 8.53 3.52
C LEU A 57 16.55 8.26 2.57
N VAL A 58 16.64 8.79 1.34
CA VAL A 58 15.63 8.58 0.31
C VAL A 58 15.59 7.12 -0.13
N GLY A 59 16.75 6.47 -0.30
CA GLY A 59 16.84 5.05 -0.64
C GLY A 59 16.13 4.16 0.40
N THR A 60 16.30 4.46 1.68
CA THR A 60 15.59 3.75 2.76
C THR A 60 14.06 3.91 2.64
N GLN A 61 13.60 5.11 2.30
CA GLN A 61 12.17 5.37 2.10
C GLN A 61 11.62 4.67 0.85
N ILE A 62 12.39 4.64 -0.25
CA ILE A 62 12.05 3.90 -1.46
C ILE A 62 11.90 2.41 -1.15
N SER A 63 12.85 1.78 -0.46
CA SER A 63 12.74 0.36 -0.11
C SER A 63 11.52 0.05 0.76
N ASP A 64 11.14 0.95 1.67
CA ASP A 64 9.88 0.80 2.43
C ASP A 64 8.64 0.91 1.53
N TYR A 65 8.65 1.85 0.58
CA TYR A 65 7.58 2.02 -0.40
C TYR A 65 7.47 0.83 -1.36
N GLU A 66 8.58 0.27 -1.84
CA GLU A 66 8.60 -0.92 -2.70
C GLU A 66 8.00 -2.12 -1.99
N ARG A 67 8.41 -2.35 -0.73
CA ARG A 67 7.83 -3.42 0.10
C ARG A 67 6.31 -3.27 0.25
N LYS A 68 5.84 -2.03 0.44
CA LYS A 68 4.40 -1.75 0.55
C LYS A 68 3.68 -1.91 -0.78
N GLU A 69 4.26 -1.41 -1.88
CA GLU A 69 3.74 -1.57 -3.25
C GLU A 69 3.54 -3.06 -3.57
N PHE A 70 4.57 -3.86 -3.32
CA PHE A 70 4.56 -5.29 -3.53
C PHE A 70 3.48 -5.96 -2.68
N MET A 71 3.40 -5.62 -1.39
CA MET A 71 2.38 -6.16 -0.47
C MET A 71 0.96 -5.91 -0.98
N TYR A 72 0.64 -4.73 -1.52
CA TYR A 72 -0.71 -4.46 -2.04
C TYR A 72 -0.99 -5.16 -3.36
N ARG A 73 0.01 -5.32 -4.23
CA ARG A 73 -0.12 -6.10 -5.46
C ARG A 73 -0.36 -7.57 -5.15
N ASP A 74 0.38 -8.12 -4.21
CA ASP A 74 0.29 -9.52 -3.83
C ASP A 74 -1.02 -9.81 -3.08
N CYS A 75 -1.44 -8.89 -2.18
CA CYS A 75 -2.76 -8.95 -1.54
C CYS A 75 -3.90 -8.96 -2.58
N LYS A 76 -3.76 -8.21 -3.68
CA LYS A 76 -4.76 -8.20 -4.75
C LYS A 76 -4.81 -9.54 -5.47
N ILE A 77 -3.65 -10.11 -5.82
CA ILE A 77 -3.56 -11.41 -6.49
C ILE A 77 -4.21 -12.48 -5.61
N TRP A 78 -3.82 -12.55 -4.34
CA TRP A 78 -4.41 -13.46 -3.36
C TRP A 78 -5.92 -13.28 -3.25
N TYR A 79 -6.41 -12.04 -3.12
CA TYR A 79 -7.84 -11.78 -3.00
C TYR A 79 -8.63 -12.21 -4.23
N GLN A 80 -8.08 -11.99 -5.43
CA GLN A 80 -8.71 -12.40 -6.69
C GLN A 80 -8.76 -13.94 -6.81
N ALA A 81 -7.68 -14.63 -6.47
CA ALA A 81 -7.60 -16.08 -6.47
C ALA A 81 -8.59 -16.71 -5.46
N ASN A 82 -8.77 -16.06 -4.31
CA ASN A 82 -9.56 -16.59 -3.20
C ASN A 82 -10.96 -15.96 -3.08
N ARG A 83 -11.43 -15.18 -4.06
CA ARG A 83 -12.62 -14.30 -3.93
C ARG A 83 -13.86 -14.96 -3.32
N LYS A 84 -14.08 -16.26 -3.57
CA LYS A 84 -15.22 -17.03 -3.05
C LYS A 84 -15.02 -17.55 -1.61
N ASN A 85 -13.77 -17.71 -1.18
CA ASN A 85 -13.38 -18.40 0.06
C ASN A 85 -12.54 -17.51 0.98
N THR A 86 -12.39 -16.22 0.70
CA THR A 86 -11.60 -15.31 1.54
C THR A 86 -12.14 -15.20 2.98
N GLY A 87 -13.43 -15.48 3.21
CA GLY A 87 -14.08 -15.21 4.50
C GLY A 87 -14.21 -13.72 4.84
N LEU A 88 -13.85 -12.82 3.92
CA LEU A 88 -14.00 -11.38 4.10
C LEU A 88 -15.46 -10.98 3.86
N GLN A 89 -16.03 -10.23 4.81
CA GLN A 89 -17.33 -9.62 4.64
C GLN A 89 -17.15 -8.11 4.48
N PHE A 90 -17.97 -7.50 3.63
CA PHE A 90 -17.99 -6.05 3.43
C PHE A 90 -19.37 -5.51 3.79
N VAL A 91 -19.42 -4.34 4.42
CA VAL A 91 -20.69 -3.69 4.80
C VAL A 91 -21.47 -3.29 3.53
N ASP A 92 -20.79 -2.74 2.52
CA ASP A 92 -21.38 -2.41 1.22
C ASP A 92 -20.96 -3.43 0.15
N LYS A 93 -21.93 -3.94 -0.61
CA LYS A 93 -21.69 -4.82 -1.77
C LYS A 93 -20.79 -4.16 -2.82
N ASN A 94 -20.81 -2.82 -2.93
CA ASN A 94 -19.92 -2.08 -3.80
C ASN A 94 -18.47 -2.05 -3.29
N SER A 95 -18.24 -2.13 -1.98
CA SER A 95 -16.88 -2.22 -1.43
C SER A 95 -16.22 -3.56 -1.82
N ASN A 96 -16.98 -4.66 -1.78
CA ASN A 96 -16.52 -5.99 -2.22
C ASN A 96 -16.07 -5.99 -3.70
N SER A 97 -16.85 -5.33 -4.58
CA SER A 97 -16.53 -5.25 -6.02
C SER A 97 -15.41 -4.25 -6.32
N LYS A 98 -15.21 -3.23 -5.49
CA LYS A 98 -14.16 -2.21 -5.65
C LYS A 98 -12.86 -2.55 -4.91
N PHE A 99 -12.83 -3.58 -4.06
CA PHE A 99 -11.67 -3.89 -3.21
C PHE A 99 -10.35 -4.06 -3.98
N SER A 100 -10.35 -4.88 -5.04
CA SER A 100 -9.17 -5.04 -5.92
C SER A 100 -8.74 -3.74 -6.61
N ARG A 101 -9.68 -2.84 -6.89
CA ARG A 101 -9.40 -1.52 -7.47
C ARG A 101 -8.74 -0.61 -6.44
N ILE A 102 -9.17 -0.67 -5.19
CA ILE A 102 -8.56 0.08 -4.07
C ILE A 102 -7.11 -0.39 -3.85
N LEU A 103 -6.87 -1.71 -3.78
CA LEU A 103 -5.52 -2.26 -3.67
C LEU A 103 -4.61 -1.83 -4.84
N THR A 104 -5.15 -1.83 -6.07
CA THR A 104 -4.41 -1.33 -7.24
C THR A 104 -4.05 0.15 -7.10
N ARG A 105 -4.99 1.00 -6.64
CA ARG A 105 -4.71 2.42 -6.42
C ARG A 105 -3.64 2.62 -5.36
N MET A 106 -3.70 1.88 -4.24
CA MET A 106 -2.69 1.97 -3.18
C MET A 106 -1.30 1.59 -3.68
N ALA A 107 -1.17 0.49 -4.43
CA ALA A 107 0.10 0.08 -5.04
C ALA A 107 0.63 1.15 -6.00
N ASN A 108 -0.22 1.66 -6.90
CA ASN A 108 0.17 2.69 -7.86
C ASN A 108 0.61 3.99 -7.19
N THR A 109 0.01 4.37 -6.05
CA THR A 109 0.46 5.55 -5.30
C THR A 109 1.89 5.39 -4.80
N TYR A 110 2.27 4.23 -4.25
CA TYR A 110 3.68 4.00 -3.88
C TYR A 110 4.59 4.03 -5.09
N ARG A 111 4.22 3.32 -6.16
CA ARG A 111 5.00 3.28 -7.39
C ARG A 111 5.29 4.68 -7.92
N HIS A 112 4.27 5.53 -7.98
CA HIS A 112 4.42 6.91 -8.44
C HIS A 112 5.43 7.70 -7.58
N HIS A 113 5.39 7.55 -6.26
CA HIS A 113 6.34 8.24 -5.39
C HIS A 113 7.75 7.63 -5.43
N ILE A 114 7.88 6.32 -5.65
CA ILE A 114 9.18 5.67 -5.89
C ILE A 114 9.81 6.26 -7.15
N GLU A 115 9.09 6.22 -8.28
CA GLU A 115 9.55 6.76 -9.57
C GLU A 115 9.98 8.24 -9.42
N HIS A 116 9.17 9.04 -8.74
CA HIS A 116 9.48 10.44 -8.49
C HIS A 116 10.73 10.66 -7.64
N LEU A 117 10.90 9.90 -6.55
CA LEU A 117 12.07 10.02 -5.67
C LEU A 117 13.34 9.51 -6.35
N THR A 118 13.26 8.42 -7.11
CA THR A 118 14.37 7.89 -7.91
C THR A 118 14.86 8.91 -8.92
N GLU A 119 13.94 9.58 -9.62
CA GLU A 119 14.25 10.62 -10.60
C GLU A 119 14.94 11.84 -9.97
N ILE A 120 14.45 12.32 -8.81
CA ILE A 120 15.03 13.49 -8.13
C ILE A 120 16.44 13.20 -7.59
N TYR A 121 16.64 12.03 -7.00
CA TYR A 121 17.86 11.72 -6.25
C TYR A 121 18.89 10.91 -7.05
N GLU A 122 18.64 10.68 -8.34
CA GLU A 122 19.51 9.91 -9.26
C GLU A 122 20.00 8.63 -8.59
N LEU A 123 19.03 7.86 -8.10
CA LEU A 123 19.27 6.55 -7.48
C LEU A 123 19.21 5.52 -8.60
N ASP A 124 20.31 5.41 -9.36
CA ASP A 124 20.46 4.32 -10.34
C ASP A 124 20.72 2.99 -9.60
N ASP A 125 20.15 1.90 -10.15
CA ASP A 125 20.26 0.50 -9.70
C ASP A 125 21.71 -0.03 -9.62
#